data_AF-A0A9D2C9U6-F1
#
_entry.id   AF-A0A9D2C9U6-F1
#
_cell.length_a   1.000
_cell.length_b   1.000
_cell.length_c   1.000
_cell.angle_alpha   90.00
_cell.angle_beta   90.00
_cell.angle_gamma   90.00
#
_symmetry.space_group_name_H-M   'P 1'
#
loop_
_entity.id
_entity.type
_entity.pdbx_description
1 polymer ?
#
loop_
_entity_poly.entity_id
_entity_poly.type
_entity_poly.pdbx_seq_one_letter_code
_entity_poly.pdbx_strand_id
1 'polypeptide(L)'
;VRRVTVGDAGGPEAAARQARYAELMRVRKETGASAILLGHTLDDQAETVLLGLARGSGAESLWGMHPIIGPMRRPLLQIRRDSTHSACQDQGLEPWSDPHNMDERYTRVRIRQRVLPVLDEELGGGVALALTRTADQLREDAEALAHFAQEQIGDLVEHAEAGLSLEAEALRANPPALRQRIIRLAVQSEFHVSLTRQQTLEVSRLVTDWHGQGPLDLPGLKVHREGRRIYFTAA
;
A
#
# COMPACT_ATOMS: atom_id res chain seq x y z
N VAL A 1 -29.74 0.89 -7.40
CA VAL A 1 -28.64 1.78 -7.86
C VAL A 1 -28.75 3.10 -7.10
N ARG A 2 -27.65 3.60 -6.50
CA ARG A 2 -27.61 4.90 -5.79
C ARG A 2 -26.68 5.85 -6.53
N ARG A 3 -27.11 7.11 -6.71
CA ARG A 3 -26.27 8.17 -7.30
C ARG A 3 -25.40 8.77 -6.19
N VAL A 4 -24.12 9.00 -6.50
CA VAL A 4 -23.15 9.61 -5.59
C VAL A 4 -22.57 10.87 -6.22
N THR A 5 -22.25 11.86 -5.39
CA THR A 5 -21.50 13.05 -5.82
C THR A 5 -20.01 12.72 -5.84
N VAL A 6 -19.34 13.02 -6.95
CA VAL A 6 -17.90 12.82 -7.11
C VAL A 6 -17.21 14.17 -6.96
N GLY A 7 -16.17 14.23 -6.11
CA GLY A 7 -15.34 15.42 -5.92
C GLY A 7 -14.28 15.57 -7.02
N ASP A 8 -13.29 16.43 -6.78
CA ASP A 8 -12.18 16.77 -7.68
C ASP A 8 -10.80 16.34 -7.14
N ALA A 9 -10.70 15.96 -5.88
CA ALA A 9 -9.45 15.56 -5.23
C ALA A 9 -8.76 14.36 -5.91
N GLY A 10 -7.48 14.52 -6.26
CA GLY A 10 -6.64 13.44 -6.80
C GLY A 10 -6.94 13.04 -8.25
N GLY A 11 -7.77 13.82 -8.95
CA GLY A 11 -8.21 13.53 -10.32
C GLY A 11 -9.48 12.68 -10.40
N PRO A 12 -10.11 12.58 -11.58
CA PRO A 12 -11.47 12.04 -11.73
C PRO A 12 -11.59 10.57 -11.31
N GLU A 13 -10.58 9.73 -11.61
CA GLU A 13 -10.60 8.32 -11.19
C GLU A 13 -10.48 8.15 -9.67
N ALA A 14 -9.59 8.92 -9.04
CA ALA A 14 -9.37 8.84 -7.60
C ALA A 14 -10.59 9.33 -6.82
N ALA A 15 -11.16 10.47 -7.23
CA ALA A 15 -12.38 11.01 -6.64
C ALA A 15 -13.58 10.07 -6.81
N ALA A 16 -13.77 9.49 -8.01
CA ALA A 16 -14.84 8.53 -8.26
C ALA A 16 -14.67 7.26 -7.42
N ARG A 17 -13.42 6.78 -7.29
CA ARG A 17 -13.09 5.63 -6.44
C ARG A 17 -13.41 5.92 -4.98
N GLN A 18 -13.00 7.08 -4.46
CA GLN A 18 -13.26 7.48 -3.08
C GLN A 18 -14.76 7.59 -2.78
N ALA A 19 -15.52 8.28 -3.64
CA ALA A 19 -16.97 8.40 -3.52
C ALA A 19 -17.66 7.02 -3.51
N ARG A 20 -17.24 6.11 -4.39
CA ARG A 20 -17.76 4.73 -4.44
C ARG A 20 -17.50 3.96 -3.14
N TYR A 21 -16.29 4.00 -2.60
CA TYR A 21 -15.98 3.30 -1.35
C TYR A 21 -16.72 3.90 -0.15
N ALA A 22 -16.85 5.23 -0.09
CA ALA A 22 -17.62 5.90 0.96
C ALA A 22 -19.08 5.43 0.95
N GLU A 23 -19.72 5.37 -0.22
CA GLU A 23 -21.09 4.92 -0.34
C GLU A 23 -21.25 3.42 -0.04
N LEU A 24 -20.34 2.56 -0.50
CA LEU A 24 -20.36 1.13 -0.17
C LEU A 24 -20.29 0.91 1.35
N MET A 25 -19.44 1.68 2.04
CA MET A 25 -19.33 1.62 3.50
C MET A 25 -20.60 2.11 4.20
N ARG A 26 -21.25 3.15 3.68
CA ARG A 26 -22.53 3.64 4.17
C ARG A 26 -23.62 2.57 4.04
N VAL A 27 -23.77 2.00 2.84
CA VAL A 27 -24.75 0.93 2.57
C VAL A 27 -24.51 -0.28 3.45
N ARG A 28 -23.25 -0.67 3.68
CA ARG A 28 -22.91 -1.77 4.61
C ARG A 28 -23.44 -1.51 6.02
N LYS A 29 -23.26 -0.29 6.54
CA LYS A 29 -23.76 0.10 7.86
C LYS A 29 -25.29 0.09 7.92
N GLU A 30 -25.95 0.66 6.90
CA GLU A 30 -27.41 0.73 6.82
C GLU A 30 -28.07 -0.66 6.74
N THR A 31 -27.44 -1.60 6.05
CA THR A 31 -27.98 -2.95 5.83
C THR A 31 -27.58 -3.96 6.90
N GLY A 32 -26.63 -3.61 7.78
CA GLY A 32 -26.05 -4.56 8.74
C GLY A 32 -25.18 -5.65 8.10
N ALA A 33 -24.77 -5.48 6.83
CA ALA A 33 -23.98 -6.48 6.13
C ALA A 33 -22.60 -6.69 6.78
N SER A 34 -22.17 -7.96 6.90
CA SER A 34 -20.88 -8.30 7.51
C SER A 34 -19.68 -7.95 6.62
N ALA A 35 -19.87 -7.91 5.29
CA ALA A 35 -18.79 -7.70 4.34
C ALA A 35 -19.25 -6.98 3.06
N ILE A 36 -18.28 -6.41 2.34
CA ILE A 36 -18.44 -5.86 0.98
C ILE A 36 -17.60 -6.71 0.04
N LEU A 37 -18.23 -7.36 -0.94
CA LEU A 37 -17.54 -8.15 -1.97
C LEU A 37 -17.23 -7.28 -3.18
N LEU A 38 -15.96 -7.26 -3.59
CA LEU A 38 -15.49 -6.52 -4.75
C LEU A 38 -15.04 -7.50 -5.84
N GLY A 39 -15.49 -7.28 -7.07
CA GLY A 39 -15.17 -8.11 -8.23
C GLY A 39 -13.81 -7.83 -8.86
N HIS A 40 -12.77 -7.63 -8.06
CA HIS A 40 -11.41 -7.51 -8.60
C HIS A 40 -10.86 -8.90 -8.94
N THR A 41 -10.28 -9.01 -10.13
CA THR A 41 -9.72 -10.22 -10.72
C THR A 41 -8.19 -10.27 -10.62
N LEU A 42 -7.60 -11.38 -11.05
CA LEU A 42 -6.15 -11.54 -11.18
C LEU A 42 -5.55 -10.52 -12.16
N ASP A 43 -6.25 -10.22 -13.26
CA ASP A 43 -5.80 -9.25 -14.24
C ASP A 43 -5.80 -7.81 -13.64
N ASP A 44 -6.76 -7.48 -12.78
CA ASP A 44 -6.75 -6.20 -12.04
C ASP A 44 -5.59 -6.11 -11.04
N GLN A 45 -5.13 -7.26 -10.52
CA GLN A 45 -3.91 -7.31 -9.72
C GLN A 45 -2.68 -7.00 -10.54
N ALA A 46 -2.51 -7.69 -11.66
CA ALA A 46 -1.39 -7.46 -12.57
C ALA A 46 -1.32 -5.98 -13.00
N GLU A 47 -2.46 -5.38 -13.36
CA GLU A 47 -2.57 -3.94 -13.65
C GLU A 47 -2.10 -3.07 -12.48
N THR A 48 -2.49 -3.42 -11.26
CA THR A 48 -2.13 -2.65 -10.04
C THR A 48 -0.64 -2.76 -9.74
N VAL A 49 -0.07 -3.95 -9.84
CA VAL A 49 1.37 -4.20 -9.64
C VAL A 49 2.20 -3.44 -10.67
N LEU A 50 1.81 -3.48 -11.94
CA LEU A 50 2.52 -2.78 -13.01
C LEU A 50 2.46 -1.26 -12.86
N LEU A 51 1.31 -0.71 -12.44
CA LEU A 51 1.20 0.69 -12.07
C LEU A 51 2.09 1.06 -10.88
N GLY A 52 2.20 0.16 -9.90
CA GLY A 52 3.08 0.32 -8.75
C GLY A 52 4.55 0.39 -9.16
N LEU A 53 5.00 -0.55 -10.01
CA LEU A 53 6.34 -0.58 -10.58
C LEU A 53 6.69 0.73 -11.27
N ALA A 54 5.81 1.23 -12.14
CA ALA A 54 6.04 2.45 -12.90
C ALA A 54 6.16 3.72 -12.03
N ARG A 55 5.56 3.73 -10.83
CA ARG A 55 5.57 4.88 -9.91
C ARG A 55 6.72 4.86 -8.90
N GLY A 56 7.43 3.75 -8.76
CA GLY A 56 8.64 3.66 -7.92
C GLY A 56 8.41 3.87 -6.41
N SER A 57 7.22 3.58 -5.89
CA SER A 57 6.84 3.93 -4.50
C SER A 57 7.24 2.89 -3.44
N GLY A 58 8.22 2.03 -3.74
CA GLY A 58 8.71 0.98 -2.83
C GLY A 58 7.85 -0.29 -2.80
N ALA A 59 8.22 -1.26 -1.96
CA ALA A 59 7.61 -2.59 -1.91
C ALA A 59 6.08 -2.57 -1.68
N GLU A 60 5.57 -1.59 -0.93
CA GLU A 60 4.12 -1.40 -0.69
C GLU A 60 3.33 -1.01 -1.95
N SER A 61 3.99 -0.58 -3.03
CA SER A 61 3.31 -0.38 -4.31
C SER A 61 3.27 -1.66 -5.16
N LEU A 62 4.07 -2.66 -4.79
CA LEU A 62 4.31 -3.86 -5.60
C LEU A 62 3.58 -5.10 -5.12
N TRP A 63 3.21 -5.17 -3.84
CA TRP A 63 2.40 -6.26 -3.26
C TRP A 63 0.90 -6.25 -3.67
N GLY A 64 0.50 -5.35 -4.56
CA GLY A 64 -0.84 -5.32 -5.15
C GLY A 64 -1.98 -5.00 -4.16
N MET A 65 -3.18 -5.47 -4.47
CA MET A 65 -4.36 -5.37 -3.61
C MET A 65 -4.39 -6.51 -2.58
N HIS A 66 -4.78 -6.24 -1.34
CA HIS A 66 -5.00 -7.32 -0.37
C HIS A 66 -6.32 -8.06 -0.63
N PRO A 67 -6.41 -9.38 -0.41
CA PRO A 67 -7.68 -10.12 -0.44
C PRO A 67 -8.70 -9.60 0.58
N ILE A 68 -8.21 -9.12 1.73
CA ILE A 68 -9.00 -8.66 2.87
C ILE A 68 -8.49 -7.29 3.33
N ILE A 69 -9.38 -6.29 3.41
CA ILE A 69 -9.08 -4.98 4.02
C ILE A 69 -10.29 -4.53 4.83
N GLY A 70 -10.17 -4.57 6.16
CA GLY A 70 -11.29 -4.29 7.07
C GLY A 70 -12.54 -5.12 6.69
N PRO A 71 -13.66 -4.50 6.30
CA PRO A 71 -14.90 -5.20 5.89
C PRO A 71 -14.90 -5.65 4.42
N MET A 72 -13.93 -5.25 3.62
CA MET A 72 -13.90 -5.53 2.18
C MET A 72 -13.25 -6.89 1.92
N ARG A 73 -13.76 -7.62 0.92
CA ARG A 73 -13.24 -8.91 0.45
C ARG A 73 -13.15 -8.90 -1.07
N ARG A 74 -12.10 -9.55 -1.61
CA ARG A 74 -11.86 -9.71 -3.06
C ARG A 74 -11.77 -11.20 -3.40
N PRO A 75 -12.89 -11.93 -3.50
CA PRO A 75 -12.86 -13.38 -3.68
C PRO A 75 -12.32 -13.81 -5.05
N LEU A 76 -12.40 -12.95 -6.07
CA LEU A 76 -12.00 -13.28 -7.45
C LEU A 76 -10.53 -12.95 -7.76
N LEU A 77 -9.74 -12.56 -6.76
CA LEU A 77 -8.41 -11.98 -6.95
C LEU A 77 -7.38 -12.96 -7.56
N GLN A 78 -7.68 -14.26 -7.49
CA GLN A 78 -6.89 -15.35 -8.08
C GLN A 78 -7.54 -15.94 -9.34
N ILE A 79 -8.60 -15.30 -9.85
CA ILE A 79 -9.37 -15.75 -11.03
C ILE A 79 -9.10 -14.79 -12.19
N ARG A 80 -8.85 -15.34 -13.38
CA ARG A 80 -8.66 -14.54 -14.60
C ARG A 80 -9.97 -13.85 -14.99
N ARG A 81 -9.86 -12.63 -15.54
CA ARG A 81 -10.99 -11.87 -16.07
C ARG A 81 -11.76 -12.67 -17.12
N ASP A 82 -11.06 -13.34 -18.03
CA ASP A 82 -11.70 -14.13 -19.08
C ASP A 82 -12.54 -15.27 -18.50
N SER A 83 -12.08 -15.92 -17.42
CA SER A 83 -12.87 -16.94 -16.71
C SER A 83 -14.16 -16.37 -16.12
N THR A 84 -14.14 -15.11 -15.63
CA THR A 84 -15.36 -14.45 -15.15
C THR A 84 -16.34 -14.13 -16.29
N HIS A 85 -15.83 -13.76 -17.47
CA HIS A 85 -16.66 -13.55 -18.66
C HIS A 85 -17.28 -14.85 -19.17
N SER A 86 -16.49 -15.93 -19.27
CA SER A 86 -17.00 -17.25 -19.65
C SER A 86 -18.07 -17.74 -18.68
N ALA A 87 -17.85 -17.60 -17.37
CA ALA A 87 -18.84 -17.98 -16.37
C ALA A 87 -20.16 -17.18 -16.51
N CYS A 88 -20.11 -15.90 -16.88
CA CYS A 88 -21.32 -15.13 -17.18
C CYS A 88 -22.03 -15.66 -18.44
N GLN A 89 -21.29 -15.94 -19.51
CA GLN A 89 -21.84 -16.47 -20.76
C GLN A 89 -22.50 -17.84 -20.55
N ASP A 90 -21.84 -18.75 -19.83
CA ASP A 90 -22.35 -20.10 -19.53
C ASP A 90 -23.66 -20.04 -18.73
N GLN A 91 -23.86 -18.98 -17.94
CA GLN A 91 -25.06 -18.75 -17.14
C GLN A 91 -26.11 -17.88 -17.85
N GLY A 92 -25.84 -17.42 -19.07
CA GLY A 92 -26.73 -16.50 -19.79
C GLY A 92 -26.88 -15.13 -19.12
N LEU A 93 -25.87 -14.68 -18.37
CA LEU A 93 -25.84 -13.37 -17.72
C LEU A 93 -25.24 -12.32 -18.65
N GLU A 94 -25.95 -11.21 -18.85
CA GLU A 94 -25.47 -10.04 -19.60
C GLU A 94 -24.92 -8.99 -18.63
N PRO A 95 -23.59 -8.89 -18.43
CA PRO A 95 -23.00 -7.89 -17.55
C PRO A 95 -23.08 -6.50 -18.18
N TRP A 96 -23.31 -5.47 -17.36
CA TRP A 96 -23.20 -4.10 -17.83
C TRP A 96 -21.75 -3.74 -18.16
N SER A 97 -21.51 -3.35 -19.42
CA SER A 97 -20.26 -2.72 -19.88
C SER A 97 -20.28 -1.19 -19.70
N ASP A 98 -19.49 -0.67 -18.75
CA ASP A 98 -19.29 0.78 -18.58
C ASP A 98 -18.45 1.34 -19.74
N PRO A 99 -18.91 2.38 -20.47
CA PRO A 99 -18.14 3.02 -21.54
C PRO A 99 -16.72 3.46 -21.15
N HIS A 100 -16.50 3.85 -19.89
CA HIS A 100 -15.17 4.27 -19.42
C HIS A 100 -14.16 3.12 -19.39
N ASN A 101 -14.61 1.86 -19.38
CA ASN A 101 -13.73 0.70 -19.39
C ASN A 101 -12.91 0.58 -20.67
N MET A 102 -13.34 1.25 -21.76
CA MET A 102 -12.70 1.22 -23.08
C MET A 102 -12.03 2.54 -23.45
N ASP A 103 -12.02 3.52 -22.55
CA ASP A 103 -11.47 4.85 -22.83
C ASP A 103 -9.97 4.91 -22.52
N GLU A 104 -9.16 4.94 -23.58
CA GLU A 104 -7.70 4.97 -23.50
C GLU A 104 -7.12 6.23 -22.81
N ARG A 105 -7.93 7.25 -22.50
CA ARG A 105 -7.49 8.36 -21.65
C ARG A 105 -7.09 7.87 -20.26
N TYR A 106 -7.68 6.77 -19.80
CA TYR A 106 -7.38 6.15 -18.51
C TYR A 106 -6.17 5.22 -18.57
N THR A 107 -5.20 5.44 -17.67
CA THR A 107 -3.94 4.68 -17.65
C THR A 107 -4.16 3.18 -17.45
N ARG A 108 -5.16 2.79 -16.64
CA ARG A 108 -5.52 1.38 -16.45
C ARG A 108 -5.99 0.71 -17.74
N VAL A 109 -6.77 1.42 -18.55
CA VAL A 109 -7.26 0.93 -19.85
C VAL A 109 -6.07 0.69 -20.79
N ARG A 110 -5.13 1.64 -20.89
CA ARG A 110 -3.90 1.47 -21.69
C ARG A 110 -3.06 0.28 -21.22
N ILE A 111 -2.93 0.07 -19.91
CA ILE A 111 -2.20 -1.10 -19.39
C ILE A 111 -2.86 -2.39 -19.82
N ARG A 112 -4.18 -2.49 -19.66
CA ARG A 112 -4.95 -3.68 -20.01
C ARG A 112 -4.92 -3.99 -21.51
N GLN A 113 -5.11 -2.98 -22.35
CA GLN A 113 -5.30 -3.17 -23.79
C GLN A 113 -4.00 -3.18 -24.59
N ARG A 114 -2.93 -2.58 -24.07
CA ARG A 114 -1.68 -2.39 -24.82
C ARG A 114 -0.47 -2.98 -24.11
N VAL A 115 -0.28 -2.65 -22.83
CA VAL A 115 0.98 -3.00 -22.13
C VAL A 115 1.01 -4.48 -21.75
N LEU A 116 0.00 -4.98 -21.04
CA LEU A 116 -0.04 -6.38 -20.62
C LEU A 116 -0.04 -7.34 -21.81
N PRO A 117 -0.82 -7.12 -22.90
CA PRO A 117 -0.76 -7.97 -24.08
C PRO A 117 0.62 -8.03 -24.73
N VAL A 118 1.28 -6.89 -24.91
CA VAL A 118 2.65 -6.85 -25.47
C VAL A 118 3.63 -7.58 -24.56
N LEU A 119 3.56 -7.39 -23.25
CA LEU A 119 4.42 -8.13 -22.33
C LEU A 119 4.16 -9.64 -22.39
N ASP A 120 2.89 -10.05 -22.48
CA ASP A 120 2.52 -11.46 -22.58
C ASP A 120 3.03 -12.09 -23.88
N GLU A 121 2.90 -11.39 -25.00
CA GLU A 121 3.39 -11.83 -26.31
C GLU A 121 4.93 -11.94 -26.35
N GLU A 122 5.63 -10.90 -25.90
CA GLU A 122 7.10 -10.83 -25.98
C GLU A 122 7.83 -11.72 -24.95
N LEU A 123 7.19 -12.05 -23.82
CA LEU A 123 7.81 -12.83 -22.73
C LEU A 123 7.33 -14.29 -22.67
N GLY A 124 6.58 -14.77 -23.67
CA GLY A 124 6.15 -16.16 -23.76
C GLY A 124 4.93 -16.52 -22.89
N GLY A 125 4.12 -15.53 -22.53
CA GLY A 125 2.84 -15.68 -21.84
C GLY A 125 2.92 -15.79 -20.32
N GLY A 126 1.76 -15.59 -19.67
CA GLY A 126 1.61 -15.76 -18.22
C GLY A 126 2.13 -14.60 -17.37
N VAL A 127 2.35 -13.41 -17.96
CA VAL A 127 2.87 -12.23 -17.25
C VAL A 127 1.95 -11.83 -16.10
N ALA A 128 0.63 -11.84 -16.31
CA ALA A 128 -0.32 -11.52 -15.26
C ALA A 128 -0.20 -12.46 -14.04
N LEU A 129 -0.01 -13.76 -14.28
CA LEU A 129 0.21 -14.74 -13.21
C LEU A 129 1.55 -14.52 -12.50
N ALA A 130 2.61 -14.22 -13.26
CA ALA A 130 3.94 -13.95 -12.70
C ALA A 130 3.96 -12.70 -11.81
N LEU A 131 3.30 -11.62 -12.25
CA LEU A 131 3.16 -10.38 -11.48
C LEU A 131 2.38 -10.62 -10.19
N THR A 132 1.26 -11.36 -10.25
CA THR A 132 0.46 -11.67 -9.05
C THR A 132 1.23 -12.54 -8.06
N ARG A 133 1.95 -13.58 -8.52
CA ARG A 133 2.82 -14.40 -7.65
C ARG A 133 3.90 -13.57 -6.97
N THR A 134 4.53 -12.66 -7.71
CA THR A 134 5.55 -11.76 -7.17
C THR A 134 4.96 -10.84 -6.11
N ALA A 135 3.76 -10.30 -6.38
CA ALA A 135 3.05 -9.45 -5.43
C ALA A 135 2.65 -10.19 -4.15
N ASP A 136 2.23 -11.45 -4.26
CA ASP A 136 1.88 -12.28 -3.10
C ASP A 136 3.13 -12.59 -2.26
N GLN A 137 4.26 -12.98 -2.86
CA GLN A 137 5.52 -13.19 -2.11
C GLN A 137 6.00 -11.93 -1.41
N LEU A 138 6.01 -10.78 -2.11
CA LEU A 138 6.37 -9.49 -1.51
C LEU A 138 5.42 -9.12 -0.37
N ARG A 139 4.18 -9.59 -0.40
CA ARG A 139 3.21 -9.35 0.66
C ARG A 139 3.53 -10.13 1.91
N GLU A 140 3.77 -11.42 1.77
CA GLU A 140 4.16 -12.31 2.87
C GLU A 140 5.41 -11.77 3.58
N ASP A 141 6.42 -11.36 2.80
CA ASP A 141 7.66 -10.78 3.32
C ASP A 141 7.39 -9.46 4.06
N ALA A 142 6.55 -8.58 3.49
CA ALA A 142 6.23 -7.30 4.10
C ALA A 142 5.46 -7.45 5.41
N GLU A 143 4.49 -8.37 5.46
CA GLU A 143 3.68 -8.69 6.64
C GLU A 143 4.55 -9.29 7.75
N ALA A 144 5.45 -10.23 7.42
CA ALA A 144 6.40 -10.80 8.38
C ALA A 144 7.33 -9.73 8.97
N LEU A 145 7.92 -8.87 8.11
CA LEU A 145 8.80 -7.80 8.57
C LEU A 145 8.06 -6.73 9.40
N ALA A 146 6.79 -6.46 9.09
CA ALA A 146 5.96 -5.56 9.87
C ALA A 146 5.66 -6.16 11.25
N HIS A 147 5.37 -7.46 11.32
CA HIS A 147 5.17 -8.17 12.57
C HIS A 147 6.42 -8.12 13.46
N PHE A 148 7.60 -8.47 12.94
CA PHE A 148 8.84 -8.38 13.71
C PHE A 148 9.18 -6.97 14.18
N ALA A 149 8.92 -5.95 13.35
CA ALA A 149 9.10 -4.56 13.77
C ALA A 149 8.15 -4.17 14.91
N GLN A 150 6.90 -4.65 14.88
CA GLN A 150 5.90 -4.41 15.92
C GLN A 150 6.24 -5.13 17.23
N GLU A 151 6.82 -6.32 17.19
CA GLU A 151 7.28 -7.01 18.40
C GLU A 151 8.42 -6.27 19.08
N GLN A 152 9.39 -5.78 18.30
CA GLN A 152 10.56 -5.10 18.86
C GLN A 152 10.29 -3.68 19.35
N ILE A 153 9.29 -3.00 18.82
CA ILE A 153 9.11 -1.57 19.11
C ILE A 153 8.84 -1.30 20.61
N GLY A 154 8.13 -2.20 21.29
CA GLY A 154 7.79 -2.04 22.71
C GLY A 154 9.01 -2.01 23.62
N ASP A 155 10.05 -2.78 23.28
CA ASP A 155 11.29 -2.85 24.06
C ASP A 155 12.26 -1.71 23.71
N LEU A 156 12.09 -1.08 22.54
CA LEU A 156 13.01 -0.07 22.02
C LEU A 156 12.54 1.37 22.27
N VAL A 157 11.23 1.58 22.43
CA VAL A 157 10.63 2.89 22.64
C VAL A 157 10.55 3.23 24.12
N GLU A 158 11.18 4.34 24.50
CA GLU A 158 10.92 5.01 25.77
C GLU A 158 10.14 6.30 25.50
N HIS A 159 8.94 6.40 26.08
CA HIS A 159 8.14 7.62 26.02
C HIS A 159 8.76 8.73 26.89
N ALA A 160 8.73 9.95 26.38
CA ALA A 160 9.14 11.16 27.07
C ALA A 160 7.97 12.17 27.09
N GLU A 161 8.07 13.21 27.92
CA GLU A 161 6.98 14.17 28.15
C GLU A 161 6.47 14.87 26.88
N ALA A 162 7.29 14.95 25.82
CA ALA A 162 6.95 15.59 24.54
C ALA A 162 7.31 14.74 23.30
N GLY A 163 7.36 13.42 23.45
CA GLY A 163 7.59 12.49 22.33
C GLY A 163 8.15 11.15 22.75
N LEU A 164 9.13 10.64 22.00
CA LEU A 164 9.74 9.34 22.28
C LEU A 164 11.24 9.34 22.04
N SER A 165 11.92 8.35 22.60
CA SER A 165 13.33 8.07 22.31
C SER A 165 13.56 6.59 21.98
N LEU A 166 14.52 6.34 21.10
CA LEU A 166 14.99 5.01 20.72
C LEU A 166 16.46 4.86 21.11
N GLU A 167 16.85 3.70 21.64
CA GLU A 167 18.27 3.39 21.88
C GLU A 167 18.96 3.09 20.53
N ALA A 168 20.01 3.85 20.23
CA ALA A 168 20.63 3.86 18.91
C ALA A 168 21.34 2.55 18.60
N GLU A 169 21.98 1.89 19.56
CA GLU A 169 22.72 0.66 19.34
C GLU A 169 21.79 -0.56 19.18
N ALA A 170 20.70 -0.61 19.95
CA ALA A 170 19.64 -1.60 19.82
C ALA A 170 18.93 -1.46 18.47
N LEU A 171 18.71 -0.22 18.02
CA LEU A 171 18.19 0.04 16.68
C LEU A 171 19.23 -0.30 15.59
N ARG A 172 20.53 -0.12 15.85
CA ARG A 172 21.63 -0.47 14.94
C ARG A 172 21.78 -1.99 14.76
N ALA A 173 21.56 -2.77 15.83
CA ALA A 173 21.64 -4.23 15.82
C ALA A 173 20.66 -4.88 14.83
N ASN A 174 19.61 -4.16 14.44
CA ASN A 174 18.64 -4.62 13.46
C ASN A 174 19.14 -4.50 12.01
N PRO A 175 18.81 -5.45 11.11
CA PRO A 175 19.00 -5.28 9.68
C PRO A 175 18.30 -4.02 9.15
N PRO A 176 18.80 -3.38 8.06
CA PRO A 176 18.23 -2.13 7.55
C PRO A 176 16.72 -2.17 7.30
N ALA A 177 16.19 -3.29 6.81
CA ALA A 177 14.77 -3.45 6.51
C ALA A 177 13.87 -3.35 7.76
N LEU A 178 14.31 -3.90 8.89
CA LEU A 178 13.63 -3.83 10.19
C LEU A 178 13.86 -2.48 10.85
N ARG A 179 15.10 -2.00 10.92
CA ARG A 179 15.42 -0.68 11.49
C ARG A 179 14.58 0.43 10.89
N GLN A 180 14.48 0.48 9.56
CA GLN A 180 13.68 1.48 8.86
C GLN A 180 12.17 1.35 9.15
N ARG A 181 11.67 0.12 9.39
CA ARG A 181 10.27 -0.11 9.78
C ARG A 181 9.99 0.34 11.21
N ILE A 182 10.87 0.03 12.14
CA ILE A 182 10.78 0.46 13.54
C ILE A 182 10.74 2.00 13.60
N ILE A 183 11.63 2.68 12.88
CA ILE A 183 11.63 4.15 12.79
C ILE A 183 10.28 4.68 12.29
N ARG A 184 9.78 4.16 11.16
CA ARG A 184 8.49 4.61 10.60
C ARG A 184 7.32 4.31 11.53
N LEU A 185 7.32 3.15 12.17
CA LEU A 185 6.27 2.71 13.07
C LEU A 185 6.20 3.61 14.31
N ALA A 186 7.35 3.90 14.95
CA ALA A 186 7.44 4.79 16.10
C ALA A 186 6.93 6.21 15.76
N VAL A 187 7.33 6.74 14.60
CA VAL A 187 6.89 8.06 14.18
C VAL A 187 5.40 8.10 13.85
N GLN A 188 4.90 7.06 13.17
CA GLN A 188 3.48 6.97 12.80
C GLN A 188 2.58 6.78 14.03
N SER A 189 3.01 6.03 15.05
CA SER A 189 2.22 5.77 16.25
C SER A 189 2.11 7.00 17.15
N GLU A 190 3.20 7.75 17.32
CA GLU A 190 3.28 8.88 18.25
C GLU A 190 2.84 10.20 17.61
N PHE A 191 3.29 10.48 16.38
CA PHE A 191 3.09 11.78 15.73
C PHE A 191 2.04 11.75 14.62
N HIS A 192 1.52 10.57 14.27
CA HIS A 192 0.61 10.36 13.13
C HIS A 192 1.19 10.84 11.78
N VAL A 193 2.51 10.86 11.67
CA VAL A 193 3.26 11.27 10.47
C VAL A 193 3.80 10.05 9.75
N SER A 194 3.59 10.01 8.43
CA SER A 194 4.22 9.02 7.56
C SER A 194 5.51 9.57 6.95
N LEU A 195 6.65 8.98 7.29
CA LEU A 195 7.94 9.37 6.71
C LEU A 195 8.12 8.82 5.30
N THR A 196 8.66 9.65 4.41
CA THR A 196 9.16 9.18 3.11
C THR A 196 10.36 8.25 3.29
N ARG A 197 10.71 7.48 2.26
CA ARG A 197 11.91 6.66 2.28
C ARG A 197 13.17 7.49 2.53
N GLN A 198 13.27 8.67 1.91
CA GLN A 198 14.41 9.56 2.10
C GLN A 198 14.50 10.03 3.56
N GLN A 199 13.41 10.53 4.14
CA GLN A 199 13.36 10.96 5.54
C GLN A 199 13.69 9.80 6.50
N THR A 200 13.19 8.60 6.23
CA THR A 200 13.51 7.40 7.03
C THR A 200 15.01 7.11 7.00
N LEU A 201 15.66 7.27 5.84
CA LEU A 201 17.10 7.06 5.72
C LEU A 201 17.92 8.14 6.44
N GLU A 202 17.49 9.41 6.40
CA GLU A 202 18.13 10.48 7.18
C GLU A 202 18.14 10.15 8.68
N VAL A 203 16.99 9.74 9.22
CA VAL A 203 16.90 9.29 10.63
C VAL A 203 17.79 8.05 10.85
N SER A 204 17.82 7.10 9.92
CA SER A 204 18.69 5.93 10.04
C SER A 204 20.19 6.28 9.98
N ARG A 205 20.61 7.42 9.43
CA ARG A 205 22.02 7.85 9.47
C ARG A 205 22.43 8.33 10.86
N LEU A 206 21.52 8.96 11.60
CA LEU A 206 21.76 9.25 13.03
C LEU A 206 22.04 7.98 13.85
N VAL A 207 21.56 6.81 13.38
CA VAL A 207 21.87 5.51 14.00
C VAL A 207 23.24 4.98 13.55
N THR A 208 23.44 4.92 12.23
CA THR A 208 24.48 4.06 11.61
C THR A 208 25.77 4.78 11.25
N ASP A 209 25.72 6.10 11.07
CA ASP A 209 26.82 6.91 10.56
C ASP A 209 26.95 8.21 11.37
N TRP A 210 26.79 8.13 12.69
CA TRP A 210 26.80 9.32 13.54
C TRP A 210 28.21 9.87 13.78
N HIS A 211 28.39 11.15 13.50
CA HIS A 211 29.65 11.87 13.67
C HIS A 211 29.42 13.29 14.23
N GLY A 212 28.33 13.49 14.97
CA GLY A 212 27.94 14.79 15.53
C GLY A 212 27.00 15.62 14.63
N GLN A 213 26.19 14.98 13.78
CA GLN A 213 25.16 15.67 13.01
C GLN A 213 24.18 16.40 13.93
N GLY A 214 23.72 17.58 13.49
CA GLY A 214 22.68 18.36 14.16
C GLY A 214 21.28 17.73 14.05
N PRO A 215 20.27 18.39 14.65
CA PRO A 215 18.88 17.94 14.57
C PRO A 215 18.36 17.94 13.12
N LEU A 216 17.46 17.00 12.83
CA LEU A 216 16.68 16.90 11.61
C LEU A 216 15.29 17.50 11.84
N ASP A 217 14.90 18.45 11.00
CA ASP A 217 13.52 18.95 10.94
C ASP A 217 12.72 18.12 9.93
N LEU A 218 11.70 17.41 10.41
CA LEU A 218 10.79 16.58 9.62
C LEU A 218 9.36 17.16 9.71
N PRO A 219 8.43 16.80 8.80
CA PRO A 219 7.06 17.28 8.86
C PRO A 219 6.39 16.93 10.20
N GLY A 220 6.14 17.92 11.05
CA GLY A 220 5.46 17.74 12.34
C GLY A 220 6.33 17.23 13.49
N LEU A 221 7.63 16.98 13.28
CA LEU A 221 8.54 16.53 14.33
C LEU A 221 10.00 16.94 14.10
N LYS A 222 10.77 16.98 15.18
CA LYS A 222 12.24 17.09 15.13
C LYS A 222 12.87 15.81 15.63
N VAL A 223 13.98 15.42 15.01
CA VAL A 223 14.72 14.21 15.38
C VAL A 223 16.17 14.57 15.61
N HIS A 224 16.73 14.21 16.76
CA HIS A 224 18.15 14.42 17.03
C HIS A 224 18.72 13.26 17.82
N ARG A 225 20.05 13.14 17.80
CA ARG A 225 20.77 12.16 18.60
C ARG A 225 21.54 12.85 19.71
N GLU A 226 21.35 12.36 20.92
CA GLU A 226 22.16 12.74 22.09
C GLU A 226 22.74 11.46 22.72
N GLY A 227 24.06 11.32 22.61
CA GLY A 227 24.79 10.14 23.07
C GLY A 227 24.27 8.84 22.44
N ARG A 228 23.64 8.01 23.28
CA ARG A 228 23.14 6.68 22.92
C ARG A 228 21.68 6.67 22.45
N ARG A 229 20.97 7.80 22.53
CA ARG A 229 19.54 7.84 22.21
C ARG A 229 19.24 8.76 21.05
N ILE A 230 18.22 8.39 20.28
CA ILE A 230 17.62 9.22 19.24
C ILE A 230 16.28 9.69 19.77
N TYR A 231 16.13 11.00 19.89
CA TYR A 231 14.94 11.66 20.40
C TYR A 231 14.09 12.16 19.24
N PHE A 232 12.79 11.95 19.36
CA PHE A 232 11.76 12.42 18.45
C PHE A 232 10.82 13.30 19.27
N THR A 233 10.65 14.55 18.87
CA THR A 233 9.83 15.54 19.59
C THR A 233 8.88 16.23 18.62
N ALA A 234 7.68 16.57 19.07
CA ALA A 234 6.76 17.38 18.26
C ALA A 234 7.43 18.73 17.88
N ALA A 235 7.19 19.17 16.64
CA ALA A 235 7.74 20.42 16.11
C ALA A 235 6.97 21.66 16.58
#